data_AF-A0A1B6LGR7-F1
#
_entry.id   AF-A0A1B6LGR7-F1
#
_cell.length_a   1.000
_cell.length_b   1.000
_cell.length_c   1.000
_cell.angle_alpha   90.00
_cell.angle_beta   90.00
_cell.angle_gamma   90.00
#
_symmetry.space_group_name_H-M   'P 1'
#
loop_
_entity.id
_entity.type
_entity.pdbx_description
1 polymer ?
#
loop_
_entity_poly.entity_id
_entity_poly.type
_entity_poly.pdbx_seq_one_letter_code
_entity_poly.pdbx_strand_id
1 'polypeptide(L)'
;PAVAAGNNYMSHLYRIRVKYTVDGSDHQSTSLIIKIPITKGAISELLGNFEFYAKEPRIYREILPKLNKIANCEFAPKTFNCPIENGMILKDMIEEGYIMCDKFKQLDFSHCELVFTTLAKFHASSVALYHSNPELVKELGKDTLNSFKNEMFEPYPMSSLKYLAKVFGQMEGCESATQLILSRTEYVTDSVINLCKLRT
;
A
#
# COMPACT_ATOMS: atom_id res chain seq x y z
N PRO A 1 -0.96 10.76 -13.90
CA PRO A 1 -1.22 10.20 -12.54
C PRO A 1 -2.61 9.55 -12.49
N ALA A 2 -2.78 8.40 -11.83
CA ALA A 2 -4.07 7.71 -11.76
C ALA A 2 -5.04 8.33 -10.74
N VAL A 3 -4.51 8.97 -9.70
CA VAL A 3 -5.26 9.49 -8.57
C VAL A 3 -4.79 10.90 -8.23
N ALA A 4 -5.64 11.68 -7.57
CA ALA A 4 -5.27 12.99 -7.04
C ALA A 4 -4.16 12.89 -5.97
N ALA A 5 -3.47 14.00 -5.72
CA ALA A 5 -2.42 14.08 -4.71
C ALA A 5 -2.93 13.61 -3.34
N GLY A 6 -2.13 12.82 -2.62
CA GLY A 6 -2.50 12.27 -1.31
C GLY A 6 -3.37 11.01 -1.34
N ASN A 7 -3.66 10.46 -2.53
CA ASN A 7 -4.37 9.18 -2.68
C ASN A 7 -3.50 8.06 -3.28
N ASN A 8 -2.21 8.33 -3.57
CA ASN A 8 -1.27 7.36 -4.13
C ASN A 8 -0.46 6.58 -3.08
N TYR A 9 -0.51 7.02 -1.81
CA TYR A 9 0.15 6.39 -0.65
C TYR A 9 1.62 6.02 -0.95
N MET A 10 2.09 4.85 -0.50
CA MET A 10 3.47 4.37 -0.64
C MET A 10 3.82 3.93 -2.07
N SER A 11 3.19 4.46 -3.11
CA SER A 11 3.48 4.07 -4.50
C SER A 11 3.25 5.22 -5.46
N HIS A 12 3.84 5.12 -6.65
CA HIS A 12 3.38 5.91 -7.79
C HIS A 12 2.31 5.12 -8.55
N LEU A 13 1.20 5.79 -8.86
CA LEU A 13 0.09 5.22 -9.61
C LEU A 13 -0.10 5.99 -10.92
N TYR A 14 -0.10 5.25 -12.03
CA TYR A 14 -0.35 5.77 -13.37
C TYR A 14 -1.54 5.05 -13.97
N ARG A 15 -2.43 5.81 -14.60
CA ARG A 15 -3.48 5.26 -15.46
C ARG A 15 -3.00 5.40 -16.89
N ILE A 16 -3.00 4.30 -17.63
CA ILE A 16 -2.65 4.29 -19.04
C ILE A 16 -3.78 3.67 -19.85
N ARG A 17 -3.96 4.16 -21.07
CA ARG A 17 -4.85 3.54 -22.05
C ARG A 17 -4.01 2.89 -23.13
N VAL A 18 -4.11 1.57 -23.23
CA VAL A 18 -3.41 0.78 -24.24
C VAL A 18 -4.34 0.56 -25.41
N LYS A 19 -3.89 0.99 -26.59
CA LYS A 19 -4.57 0.78 -27.87
C LYS A 19 -3.81 -0.28 -28.65
N TYR A 20 -4.50 -1.33 -29.10
CA TYR A 20 -3.87 -2.47 -29.75
C TYR A 20 -4.81 -3.08 -30.79
N THR A 21 -4.24 -3.85 -31.71
CA THR A 21 -5.00 -4.64 -32.69
C THR A 21 -4.50 -6.07 -32.58
N VAL A 22 -5.42 -7.03 -32.48
CA VAL A 22 -5.10 -8.46 -32.59
C VAL A 22 -5.38 -8.87 -34.03
N ASP A 23 -4.57 -9.76 -34.59
CA ASP A 23 -4.75 -10.21 -35.97
C ASP A 23 -6.18 -10.70 -36.21
N GLY A 24 -6.79 -10.24 -37.29
CA GLY A 24 -8.20 -10.49 -37.62
C GLY A 24 -9.25 -9.79 -36.74
N SER A 25 -8.88 -8.82 -35.91
CA SER A 25 -9.82 -8.05 -35.06
C SER A 25 -9.75 -6.54 -35.30
N ASP A 26 -10.84 -5.85 -34.96
CA ASP A 26 -10.88 -4.40 -34.93
C ASP A 26 -9.96 -3.83 -33.85
N HIS A 27 -9.65 -2.54 -33.99
CA HIS A 27 -8.85 -1.81 -33.01
C HIS A 27 -9.49 -1.86 -31.62
N GLN A 28 -8.73 -2.36 -30.65
CA GLN A 28 -9.13 -2.51 -29.26
C GLN A 28 -8.46 -1.44 -28.39
N SER A 29 -9.10 -1.13 -27.26
CA SER A 29 -8.56 -0.25 -26.24
C SER A 29 -8.86 -0.81 -24.86
N THR A 30 -7.89 -0.75 -23.96
CA THR A 30 -8.07 -1.13 -22.54
C THR A 30 -7.41 -0.10 -21.62
N SER A 31 -8.02 0.14 -20.45
CA SER A 31 -7.44 1.00 -19.42
C SER A 31 -6.79 0.14 -18.34
N LEU A 32 -5.57 0.52 -17.94
CA LEU A 32 -4.77 -0.18 -16.96
C LEU A 32 -4.24 0.79 -15.90
N ILE A 33 -4.06 0.27 -14.69
CA ILE A 33 -3.36 0.94 -13.60
C ILE A 33 -1.97 0.33 -13.45
N ILE A 34 -0.94 1.16 -13.56
CA ILE A 34 0.43 0.80 -13.24
C ILE A 34 0.73 1.32 -11.83
N LYS A 35 1.05 0.41 -10.91
CA LYS A 35 1.52 0.71 -9.57
C LYS A 35 3.00 0.37 -9.47
N ILE A 36 3.84 1.34 -9.14
CA ILE A 36 5.27 1.13 -8.95
C ILE A 36 5.71 1.56 -7.55
N PRO A 37 6.67 0.85 -6.94
CA PRO A 37 7.28 1.24 -5.67
C PRO A 37 7.87 2.65 -5.72
N ILE A 38 7.90 3.31 -4.56
CA ILE A 38 8.76 4.48 -4.37
C ILE A 38 10.16 3.95 -4.08
N THR A 39 11.12 4.25 -4.95
CA THR A 39 12.50 3.71 -4.90
C THR A 39 13.55 4.72 -4.41
N LYS A 40 13.13 5.92 -4.02
CA LYS A 40 14.03 7.00 -3.58
C LYS A 40 13.47 7.73 -2.36
N GLY A 41 14.39 8.25 -1.55
CA GLY A 41 14.07 9.06 -0.37
C GLY A 41 13.94 8.23 0.91
N ALA A 42 13.87 8.93 2.05
CA ALA A 42 13.93 8.33 3.39
C ALA A 42 12.91 7.20 3.62
N ILE A 43 11.71 7.31 3.04
CA ILE A 43 10.68 6.26 3.14
C ILE A 43 11.10 4.99 2.39
N SER A 44 11.71 5.12 1.20
CA SER A 44 12.18 3.97 0.44
C SER A 44 13.37 3.28 1.12
N GLU A 45 14.30 4.03 1.68
CA GLU A 45 15.46 3.49 2.41
C GLU A 45 15.01 2.70 3.64
N LEU A 46 14.00 3.21 4.33
CA LEU A 46 13.44 2.57 5.51
C LEU A 46 12.61 1.31 5.18
N LEU A 47 11.76 1.37 4.16
CA LEU A 47 10.87 0.26 3.78
C LEU A 47 11.57 -0.81 2.94
N GLY A 48 12.67 -0.47 2.26
CA GLY A 48 13.42 -1.37 1.38
C GLY A 48 14.01 -2.58 2.11
N ASN A 49 14.31 -2.45 3.40
CA ASN A 49 14.91 -3.50 4.21
C ASN A 49 13.93 -4.64 4.61
N PHE A 50 12.63 -4.48 4.35
CA PHE A 50 11.60 -5.36 4.91
C PHE A 50 10.73 -6.08 3.88
N GLU A 51 11.21 -6.15 2.62
CA GLU A 51 10.44 -6.73 1.50
C GLU A 51 9.04 -6.13 1.35
N PHE A 52 8.82 -4.90 1.84
CA PHE A 52 7.50 -4.27 1.95
C PHE A 52 6.76 -4.27 0.60
N TYR A 53 7.49 -3.91 -0.45
CA TYR A 53 6.95 -3.86 -1.81
C TYR A 53 6.78 -5.23 -2.46
N ALA A 54 7.51 -6.27 -2.03
CA ALA A 54 7.41 -7.60 -2.63
C ALA A 54 6.13 -8.34 -2.21
N LYS A 55 5.57 -7.98 -1.06
CA LYS A 55 4.42 -8.66 -0.46
C LYS A 55 3.15 -8.56 -1.32
N GLU A 56 2.79 -7.36 -1.77
CA GLU A 56 1.55 -7.14 -2.53
C GLU A 56 1.52 -7.89 -3.87
N PRO A 57 2.55 -7.82 -4.75
CA PRO A 57 2.60 -8.62 -5.98
C PRO A 57 2.49 -10.13 -5.72
N ARG A 58 3.11 -10.63 -4.64
CA ARG A 58 3.04 -12.05 -4.25
C ARG A 58 1.64 -12.44 -3.78
N ILE A 59 0.98 -11.62 -2.95
CA ILE A 59 -0.41 -11.87 -2.54
C ILE A 59 -1.34 -11.99 -3.76
N TYR A 60 -1.21 -11.07 -4.72
CA TYR A 60 -2.02 -11.11 -5.94
C TYR A 60 -1.75 -12.33 -6.82
N ARG A 61 -0.51 -12.84 -6.85
CA ARG A 61 -0.12 -13.97 -7.69
C ARG A 61 -0.37 -15.33 -7.03
N GLU A 62 -0.16 -15.42 -5.72
CA GLU A 62 -0.06 -16.69 -5.00
C GLU A 62 -1.26 -16.94 -4.07
N ILE A 63 -1.80 -15.91 -3.43
CA ILE A 63 -2.89 -16.03 -2.45
C ILE A 63 -4.25 -15.80 -3.11
N LEU A 64 -4.46 -14.63 -3.72
CA LEU A 64 -5.79 -14.24 -4.22
C LEU A 64 -6.41 -15.25 -5.20
N PRO A 65 -5.68 -15.86 -6.16
CA PRO A 65 -6.28 -16.85 -7.05
C PRO A 65 -6.80 -18.09 -6.30
N LYS A 66 -6.15 -18.47 -5.19
CA LYS A 66 -6.59 -19.59 -4.35
C LYS A 66 -7.81 -19.21 -3.52
N LEU A 67 -7.82 -18.02 -2.93
CA LEU A 67 -8.97 -17.51 -2.18
C LEU A 67 -10.18 -17.36 -3.10
N ASN A 68 -10.00 -16.78 -4.28
CA ASN A 68 -11.07 -16.60 -5.27
C ASN A 68 -11.69 -17.95 -5.64
N LYS A 69 -10.88 -18.99 -5.85
CA LYS A 69 -11.35 -20.35 -6.14
C LYS A 69 -12.13 -20.97 -4.98
N ILE A 70 -11.65 -20.82 -3.74
CA ILE A 70 -12.30 -21.38 -2.55
C ILE A 70 -13.65 -20.68 -2.30
N ALA A 71 -13.67 -19.34 -2.40
CA ALA A 71 -14.86 -18.53 -2.10
C ALA A 71 -15.82 -18.36 -3.29
N ASN A 72 -15.42 -18.79 -4.49
CA ASN A 72 -16.09 -18.46 -5.76
C ASN A 72 -16.42 -16.96 -5.86
N CYS A 73 -15.42 -16.11 -5.63
CA CYS A 73 -15.54 -14.66 -5.50
C CYS A 73 -14.29 -13.98 -6.05
N GLU A 74 -14.41 -12.83 -6.70
CA GLU A 74 -13.25 -12.05 -7.15
C GLU A 74 -12.94 -10.95 -6.13
N PHE A 75 -11.86 -11.12 -5.36
CA PHE A 75 -11.51 -10.17 -4.29
C PHE A 75 -10.71 -8.96 -4.75
N ALA A 76 -10.15 -8.97 -5.96
CA ALA A 76 -9.29 -7.90 -6.45
C ALA A 76 -9.27 -7.81 -7.98
N PRO A 77 -8.80 -6.68 -8.54
CA PRO A 77 -8.65 -6.52 -9.98
C PRO A 77 -7.72 -7.57 -10.59
N LYS A 78 -7.98 -7.92 -11.86
CA LYS A 78 -7.08 -8.77 -12.64
C LYS A 78 -5.69 -8.14 -12.75
N THR A 79 -4.66 -8.95 -12.56
CA THR A 79 -3.25 -8.58 -12.75
C THR A 79 -2.73 -9.01 -14.12
N PHE A 80 -1.75 -8.26 -14.62
CA PHE A 80 -1.01 -8.54 -15.84
C PHE A 80 0.49 -8.63 -15.52
N ASN A 81 1.26 -9.24 -16.43
CA ASN A 81 2.71 -9.34 -16.27
C ASN A 81 3.34 -7.94 -16.20
N CYS A 82 4.11 -7.68 -15.15
CA CYS A 82 4.82 -6.42 -14.95
C CYS A 82 6.33 -6.69 -14.98
N PRO A 83 7.09 -6.03 -15.87
CA PRO A 83 8.54 -6.21 -15.95
C PRO A 83 9.29 -5.44 -14.86
N ILE A 84 8.62 -4.56 -14.13
CA ILE A 84 9.22 -3.75 -13.07
C ILE A 84 9.21 -4.57 -11.78
N GLU A 85 10.37 -4.70 -11.14
CA GLU A 85 10.49 -5.37 -9.84
C GLU A 85 9.54 -4.74 -8.82
N ASN A 86 8.75 -5.60 -8.16
CA ASN A 86 7.69 -5.22 -7.22
C ASN A 86 6.62 -4.25 -7.80
N GLY A 87 6.64 -4.03 -9.12
CA GLY A 87 5.62 -3.30 -9.84
C GLY A 87 4.41 -4.18 -10.15
N MET A 88 3.28 -3.54 -10.40
CA MET A 88 2.04 -4.20 -10.78
C MET A 88 1.36 -3.48 -11.93
N ILE A 89 0.79 -4.28 -12.84
CA ILE A 89 -0.15 -3.80 -13.86
C ILE A 89 -1.50 -4.43 -13.54
N LEU A 90 -2.50 -3.60 -13.30
CA LEU A 90 -3.83 -3.98 -12.88
C LEU A 90 -4.86 -3.53 -13.91
N LYS A 91 -5.96 -4.29 -14.04
CA LYS A 91 -7.15 -3.81 -14.75
C LYS A 91 -7.66 -2.53 -14.07
N ASP A 92 -7.99 -1.52 -14.87
CA ASP A 92 -8.61 -0.30 -14.35
C ASP A 92 -10.12 -0.53 -14.13
N MET A 93 -10.53 -0.55 -12.86
CA MET A 93 -11.90 -0.88 -12.48
C MET A 93 -12.90 0.24 -12.81
N ILE A 94 -12.44 1.45 -13.15
CA ILE A 94 -13.33 2.54 -13.56
C ILE A 94 -14.11 2.15 -14.83
N GLU A 95 -13.50 1.37 -15.73
CA GLU A 95 -14.17 0.90 -16.96
C GLU A 95 -15.32 -0.10 -16.64
N GLU A 96 -15.35 -0.67 -15.43
CA GLU A 96 -16.46 -1.49 -14.93
C GLU A 96 -17.46 -0.71 -14.06
N GLY A 97 -17.31 0.63 -13.98
CA GLY A 97 -18.21 1.50 -13.21
C GLY A 97 -17.87 1.63 -11.73
N TYR A 98 -16.71 1.12 -11.28
CA TYR A 98 -16.27 1.31 -9.89
C TYR A 98 -15.89 2.77 -9.65
N ILE A 99 -16.27 3.27 -8.48
CA ILE A 99 -15.96 4.62 -8.02
C ILE A 99 -15.13 4.57 -6.73
N MET A 100 -14.18 5.49 -6.59
CA MET A 100 -13.45 5.66 -5.35
C MET A 100 -14.31 6.47 -4.37
N CYS A 101 -14.66 5.89 -3.23
CA CYS A 101 -15.42 6.59 -2.19
C CYS A 101 -14.59 7.71 -1.55
N ASP A 102 -15.27 8.73 -1.04
CA ASP A 102 -14.64 9.81 -0.26
C ASP A 102 -14.20 9.27 1.10
N LYS A 103 -12.88 9.25 1.34
CA LYS A 103 -12.27 8.71 2.57
C LYS A 103 -12.63 9.49 3.84
N PHE A 104 -13.17 10.69 3.71
CA PHE A 104 -13.62 11.50 4.86
C PHE A 104 -15.10 11.28 5.18
N LYS A 105 -15.80 10.45 4.40
CA LYS A 105 -17.20 10.09 4.61
C LYS A 105 -17.33 8.64 5.03
N GLN A 106 -18.40 8.35 5.74
CA GLN A 106 -18.77 6.98 6.08
C GLN A 106 -19.47 6.31 4.90
N LEU A 107 -19.37 4.98 4.84
CA LEU A 107 -20.16 4.17 3.92
C LEU A 107 -21.62 4.14 4.39
N ASP A 108 -22.57 4.10 3.46
CA ASP A 108 -23.95 3.78 3.79
C ASP A 108 -24.10 2.30 4.21
N PHE A 109 -25.29 1.94 4.70
CA PHE A 109 -25.55 0.60 5.21
C PHE A 109 -25.39 -0.48 4.13
N SER A 110 -25.86 -0.24 2.92
CA SER A 110 -25.78 -1.21 1.82
C SER A 110 -24.33 -1.49 1.42
N HIS A 111 -23.49 -0.46 1.35
CA HIS A 111 -22.06 -0.64 1.11
C HIS A 111 -21.37 -1.35 2.29
N CYS A 112 -21.73 -1.03 3.54
CA CYS A 112 -21.23 -1.74 4.71
C CYS A 112 -21.55 -3.24 4.64
N GLU A 113 -22.79 -3.61 4.32
CA GLU A 113 -23.23 -5.01 4.19
C GLU A 113 -22.40 -5.76 3.13
N LEU A 114 -22.16 -5.13 1.96
CA LEU A 114 -21.30 -5.70 0.91
C LEU A 114 -19.86 -5.89 1.37
N VAL A 115 -19.29 -4.90 2.06
CA VAL A 115 -17.93 -4.97 2.61
C VAL A 115 -17.82 -6.10 3.63
N PHE A 116 -18.72 -6.18 4.61
CA PHE A 116 -18.68 -7.23 5.63
C PHE A 116 -18.91 -8.62 5.05
N THR A 117 -19.82 -8.76 4.08
CA THR A 117 -20.05 -10.03 3.38
C THR A 117 -18.80 -10.48 2.61
N THR A 118 -18.14 -9.54 1.92
CA THR A 118 -16.92 -9.83 1.16
C THR A 118 -15.75 -10.18 2.09
N LEU A 119 -15.59 -9.44 3.19
CA LEU A 119 -14.57 -9.72 4.21
C LEU A 119 -14.80 -11.07 4.89
N ALA A 120 -16.06 -11.44 5.18
CA ALA A 120 -16.37 -12.75 5.74
C ALA A 120 -15.93 -13.88 4.79
N LYS A 121 -16.22 -13.76 3.48
CA LYS A 121 -15.74 -14.71 2.46
C LYS A 121 -14.21 -14.74 2.38
N PHE A 122 -13.57 -13.57 2.40
CA PHE A 122 -12.12 -13.45 2.36
C PHE A 122 -11.45 -14.15 3.57
N HIS A 123 -11.96 -13.91 4.78
CA HIS A 123 -11.46 -14.54 6.01
C HIS A 123 -11.70 -16.05 6.00
N ALA A 124 -12.92 -16.51 5.68
CA ALA A 124 -13.25 -17.93 5.64
C ALA A 124 -12.38 -18.69 4.63
N SER A 125 -12.19 -18.13 3.42
CA SER A 125 -11.31 -18.73 2.41
C SER A 125 -9.84 -18.71 2.81
N SER A 126 -9.39 -17.70 3.55
CA SER A 126 -8.02 -17.62 4.07
C SER A 126 -7.74 -18.71 5.11
N VAL A 127 -8.70 -18.98 6.00
CA VAL A 127 -8.62 -20.09 6.98
C VAL A 127 -8.63 -21.45 6.26
N ALA A 128 -9.51 -21.63 5.27
CA ALA A 128 -9.52 -22.84 4.46
C ALA A 128 -8.19 -23.04 3.71
N LEU A 129 -7.63 -21.96 3.15
CA LEU A 129 -6.31 -22.00 2.51
C LEU A 129 -5.23 -22.38 3.52
N TYR A 130 -5.24 -21.82 4.73
CA TYR A 130 -4.29 -22.15 5.80
C TYR A 130 -4.31 -23.64 6.15
N HIS A 131 -5.49 -24.27 6.21
CA HIS A 131 -5.56 -25.72 6.44
C HIS A 131 -4.93 -26.55 5.33
N SER A 132 -5.01 -26.08 4.08
CA SER A 132 -4.46 -26.81 2.92
C SER A 132 -3.00 -26.48 2.62
N ASN A 133 -2.55 -25.26 2.92
CA ASN A 133 -1.19 -24.78 2.68
C ASN A 133 -0.80 -23.74 3.76
N PRO A 134 -0.46 -24.21 4.96
CA PRO A 134 -0.17 -23.33 6.10
C PRO A 134 1.09 -22.50 5.87
N GLU A 135 2.12 -23.06 5.23
CA GLU A 135 3.41 -22.38 5.06
C GLU A 135 3.30 -21.15 4.15
N LEU A 136 2.56 -21.25 3.04
CA LEU A 136 2.30 -20.10 2.17
C LEU A 136 1.59 -18.96 2.92
N VAL A 137 0.57 -19.30 3.71
CA VAL A 137 -0.20 -18.31 4.48
C VAL A 137 0.64 -17.72 5.62
N LYS A 138 1.48 -18.52 6.30
CA LYS A 138 2.38 -18.01 7.33
C LYS A 138 3.44 -17.09 6.74
N GLU A 139 4.07 -17.48 5.65
CA GLU A 139 5.13 -16.70 5.01
C GLU A 139 4.62 -15.32 4.58
N LEU A 140 3.54 -15.27 3.80
CA LEU A 140 2.94 -14.03 3.33
C LEU A 140 2.04 -13.34 4.37
N GLY A 141 1.65 -14.04 5.43
CA GLY A 141 0.86 -13.51 6.54
C GLY A 141 1.69 -12.84 7.62
N LYS A 142 3.03 -13.00 7.60
CA LYS A 142 3.93 -12.30 8.53
C LYS A 142 3.66 -10.80 8.52
N ASP A 143 3.29 -10.28 9.67
CA ASP A 143 2.99 -8.87 9.83
C ASP A 143 4.27 -8.04 9.75
N THR A 144 4.47 -7.42 8.59
CA THR A 144 5.59 -6.53 8.34
C THR A 144 5.55 -5.32 9.29
N LEU A 145 4.36 -4.85 9.69
CA LEU A 145 4.18 -3.75 10.65
C LEU A 145 4.63 -4.11 12.06
N ASN A 146 4.36 -5.33 12.53
CA ASN A 146 4.95 -5.82 13.77
C ASN A 146 6.46 -6.05 13.64
N SER A 147 6.95 -6.52 12.49
CA SER A 147 8.39 -6.64 12.24
C SER A 147 9.09 -5.27 12.19
N PHE A 148 8.39 -4.20 11.77
CA PHE A 148 8.89 -2.81 11.80
C PHE A 148 9.02 -2.25 13.24
N LYS A 149 8.47 -2.91 14.26
CA LYS A 149 8.35 -2.33 15.61
C LYS A 149 9.66 -2.01 16.32
N ASN A 150 10.80 -2.57 15.92
CA ASN A 150 12.07 -2.24 16.58
C ASN A 150 13.00 -1.40 15.69
N GLU A 151 12.87 -1.52 14.37
CA GLU A 151 13.84 -0.93 13.43
C GLU A 151 13.31 0.34 12.75
N MET A 152 12.00 0.61 12.79
CA MET A 152 11.38 1.78 12.13
C MET A 152 11.07 2.96 13.06
N PHE A 153 10.83 2.71 14.36
CA PHE A 153 10.37 3.77 15.27
C PHE A 153 11.47 4.78 15.64
N GLU A 154 12.74 4.45 15.46
CA GLU A 154 13.82 5.42 15.67
C GLU A 154 14.13 6.24 14.41
N PRO A 155 14.37 5.64 13.23
CA PRO A 155 14.80 6.41 12.07
C PRO A 155 13.68 7.29 11.50
N TYR A 156 12.41 6.85 11.61
CA TYR A 156 11.30 7.53 10.94
C TYR A 156 10.92 8.88 11.57
N PRO A 157 10.64 8.98 12.89
CA PRO A 157 10.33 10.27 13.51
C PRO A 157 11.52 11.22 13.41
N MET A 158 12.73 10.69 13.63
CA MET A 158 13.97 11.47 13.55
C MET A 158 14.18 12.05 12.14
N SER A 159 14.08 11.23 11.09
CA SER A 159 14.26 11.69 9.71
C SER A 159 13.18 12.68 9.30
N SER A 160 11.94 12.47 9.77
CA SER A 160 10.81 13.37 9.49
C SER A 160 11.01 14.74 10.14
N LEU A 161 11.44 14.79 11.40
CA LEU A 161 11.72 16.04 12.12
C LEU A 161 12.94 16.78 11.53
N LYS A 162 14.00 16.05 11.17
CA LYS A 162 15.16 16.63 10.45
C LYS A 162 14.77 17.20 9.10
N TYR A 163 13.91 16.51 8.35
CA TYR A 163 13.39 17.02 7.09
C TYR A 163 12.52 18.26 7.29
N LEU A 164 11.64 18.27 8.30
CA LEU A 164 10.82 19.42 8.66
C LEU A 164 11.70 20.63 9.01
N ALA A 165 12.73 20.44 9.84
CA ALA A 165 13.70 21.48 10.17
C ALA A 165 14.42 22.00 8.92
N LYS A 166 14.80 21.12 7.99
CA LYS A 166 15.42 21.52 6.72
C LYS A 166 14.50 22.40 5.89
N VAL A 167 13.20 22.06 5.80
CA VAL A 167 12.22 22.87 5.05
C VAL A 167 12.01 24.23 5.73
N PHE A 168 11.87 24.25 7.05
CA PHE A 168 11.68 25.50 7.81
C PHE A 168 12.92 26.40 7.74
N GLY A 169 14.12 25.83 7.73
CA GLY A 169 15.37 26.59 7.59
C GLY A 169 15.55 27.27 6.23
N GLN A 170 14.72 26.92 5.24
CA GLN A 170 14.69 27.57 3.93
C GLN A 170 13.66 28.70 3.84
N MET A 171 12.84 28.89 4.88
CA MET A 171 11.79 29.90 4.95
C MET A 171 12.26 31.09 5.79
N GLU A 172 12.09 32.31 5.26
CA GLU A 172 12.45 33.54 5.98
C GLU A 172 11.63 33.69 7.27
N GLY A 173 12.29 34.03 8.39
CA GLY A 173 11.65 34.22 9.69
C GLY A 173 11.33 32.92 10.46
N CYS A 174 11.76 31.75 9.96
CA CYS A 174 11.51 30.45 10.59
C CYS A 174 12.72 29.90 11.38
N GLU A 175 13.71 30.74 11.70
CA GLU A 175 14.96 30.34 12.37
C GLU A 175 14.69 29.77 13.76
N SER A 176 13.85 30.43 14.56
CA SER A 176 13.50 29.96 15.91
C SER A 176 12.75 28.63 15.88
N ALA A 177 11.85 28.44 14.90
CA ALA A 177 11.12 27.19 14.73
C ALA A 177 12.05 26.05 14.30
N THR A 178 12.99 26.32 13.39
CA THR A 178 14.01 25.36 12.94
C THR A 178 14.87 24.89 14.12
N GLN A 179 15.36 25.82 14.94
CA GLN A 179 16.15 25.50 16.13
C GLN A 179 15.35 24.67 17.14
N LEU A 180 14.09 25.03 17.39
CA LEU A 180 13.22 24.30 18.31
C LEU A 180 12.97 22.85 17.85
N ILE A 181 12.72 22.63 16.55
CA ILE A 181 12.51 21.28 16.00
C ILE A 181 13.77 20.44 16.18
N LEU A 182 14.94 20.99 15.82
CA LEU A 182 16.22 20.30 15.94
C LEU A 182 16.53 19.96 17.40
N SER A 183 16.36 20.92 18.33
CA SER A 183 16.67 20.72 19.76
C SER A 183 15.75 19.71 20.45
N ARG A 184 14.58 19.41 19.87
CA ARG A 184 13.60 18.47 20.43
C ARG A 184 13.55 17.14 19.66
N THR A 185 14.33 16.98 18.59
CA THR A 185 14.23 15.84 17.68
C THR A 185 14.42 14.50 18.40
N GLU A 186 15.47 14.36 19.22
CA GLU A 186 15.73 13.13 19.97
C GLU A 186 14.62 12.85 20.98
N TYR A 187 14.27 13.83 21.81
CA TYR A 187 13.20 13.70 22.81
C TYR A 187 11.85 13.27 22.21
N VAL A 188 11.45 13.88 21.09
CA VAL A 188 10.20 13.52 20.40
C VAL A 188 10.29 12.12 19.82
N THR A 189 11.44 11.75 19.24
CA THR A 189 11.68 10.40 18.71
C THR A 189 11.55 9.36 19.81
N ASP A 190 12.21 9.55 20.95
CA ASP A 190 12.12 8.67 22.11
C ASP A 190 10.69 8.56 22.66
N SER A 191 9.97 9.68 22.69
CA SER A 191 8.58 9.71 23.14
C SER A 191 7.67 8.90 22.21
N VAL A 192 7.85 9.02 20.89
CA VAL A 192 7.11 8.23 19.90
C VAL A 192 7.45 6.75 20.02
N ILE A 193 8.73 6.39 20.14
CA ILE A 193 9.16 5.00 20.36
C ILE A 193 8.47 4.42 21.60
N ASN A 194 8.48 5.16 22.71
CA ASN A 194 7.89 4.73 23.97
C ASN A 194 6.36 4.56 23.89
N LEU A 195 5.66 5.42 23.15
CA LEU A 195 4.22 5.29 22.90
C LEU A 195 3.88 4.04 22.07
N CYS A 196 4.77 3.64 21.16
CA CYS A 196 4.59 2.49 20.29
C CYS A 196 5.03 1.16 20.91
N LYS A 197 5.69 1.17 22.07
CA LYS A 197 5.95 -0.04 22.86
C LYS A 197 4.62 -0.67 23.28
N LEU A 198 4.49 -1.98 23.05
CA LEU A 198 3.36 -2.76 23.55
C LEU A 198 3.33 -2.62 25.07
N ARG A 199 2.20 -2.16 25.63
CA ARG A 199 1.93 -2.33 27.05
C ARG A 199 1.70 -3.83 27.28
N THR A 200 2.73 -4.50 27.78
CA THR A 200 2.64 -5.86 28.35
C THR A 200 1.85 -5.82 29.64
#